data_AF-A0A554KDG2-F1
#
_entry.id   AF-A0A554KDG2-F1
#
_cell.length_a   1.000
_cell.length_b   1.000
_cell.length_c   1.000
_cell.angle_alpha   90.00
_cell.angle_beta   90.00
_cell.angle_gamma   90.00
#
_symmetry.space_group_name_H-M   'P 1'
#
loop_
_entity.id
_entity.type
_entity.pdbx_description
1 polymer ?
#
loop_
_entity_poly.entity_id
_entity_poly.type
_entity_poly.pdbx_seq_one_letter_code
_entity_poly.pdbx_strand_id
1 'polypeptide(L)'
;MFKFFQKNTLPPRKSPMGTYHMEVISLPEECDWEKYLPLEIRFIFKQSPEYKEKIRAILSQGKAIGVRTVLRTPENILRAVHIISVHSQRNYIVTWLPTLLRDKHLPKFMEADYLRAREHSEDLDAAVKTIVRDRLRFKRLVLIDEENKGIESHEQRLMTELSEIIYPFAVDYSVFRVIADNARERTKIAQSIIKALLIVGPVAHILEKYARGFGKVFAASADDLLGESAEIMALRGSGFTWRELARRGLILIPVFALATWGAFSVEGFLEAGKILLGGAIFGLSAVALSLTTAIQSIFMYRKNIGKLAEEEKVNYSDPRMRMRMAVKQDFTNPARFGLLLGAVCAPFAGMAGALLGILHNGWALAAIGSTESIVAGITVIFADYINEWRFHKKLKRMIK
;
A
#
# COMPACT_ATOMS: atom_id res chain seq x y z
N MET A 1 46.65 -12.64 -3.91
CA MET A 1 46.15 -12.53 -2.52
C MET A 1 44.96 -11.56 -2.41
N PHE A 2 43.94 -11.65 -3.28
CA PHE A 2 42.84 -10.67 -3.34
C PHE A 2 41.46 -11.26 -3.75
N LYS A 3 41.26 -12.58 -3.61
CA LYS A 3 39.95 -13.23 -3.89
C LYS A 3 39.27 -13.84 -2.66
N PHE A 4 39.94 -13.86 -1.50
CA PHE A 4 39.40 -14.50 -0.30
C PHE A 4 38.48 -13.59 0.53
N PHE A 5 38.62 -12.27 0.42
CA PHE A 5 37.85 -11.29 1.20
C PHE A 5 36.56 -10.78 0.53
N GLN A 6 36.25 -11.18 -0.71
CA GLN A 6 35.05 -10.72 -1.42
C GLN A 6 33.76 -11.51 -1.11
N LYS A 7 33.84 -12.64 -0.38
CA LYS A 7 32.67 -13.50 -0.14
C LYS A 7 31.71 -12.98 0.94
N ASN A 8 32.17 -12.09 1.83
CA ASN A 8 31.39 -11.68 3.02
C ASN A 8 30.92 -10.21 3.01
N THR A 9 31.20 -9.45 1.95
CA THR A 9 30.83 -8.02 1.85
C THR A 9 29.83 -7.72 0.74
N LEU A 10 29.50 -8.70 -0.10
CA LEU A 10 28.42 -8.55 -1.06
C LEU A 10 27.08 -8.70 -0.32
N PRO A 11 26.15 -7.72 -0.41
CA PRO A 11 24.80 -7.94 0.07
C PRO A 11 24.25 -9.19 -0.61
N PRO A 12 23.53 -10.08 0.11
CA PRO A 12 22.98 -11.28 -0.49
C PRO A 12 22.17 -10.88 -1.72
N ARG A 13 22.45 -11.53 -2.87
CA ARG A 13 21.65 -11.34 -4.09
C ARG A 13 20.18 -11.47 -3.68
N LYS A 14 19.40 -10.40 -3.87
CA LYS A 14 17.97 -10.42 -3.55
C LYS A 14 17.36 -11.61 -4.31
N SER A 15 16.79 -12.54 -3.56
CA SER A 15 16.16 -13.72 -4.14
C SER A 15 15.11 -13.27 -5.17
N PRO A 16 15.11 -13.84 -6.39
CA PRO A 16 14.09 -13.54 -7.40
C PRO A 16 12.68 -13.97 -6.93
N MET A 17 12.60 -14.79 -5.88
CA MET A 17 11.34 -15.24 -5.27
C MET A 17 10.80 -14.27 -4.20
N GLY A 18 11.53 -13.19 -3.88
CA GLY A 18 11.18 -12.29 -2.79
C GLY A 18 11.39 -12.90 -1.40
N THR A 19 10.85 -12.24 -0.38
CA THR A 19 10.76 -12.77 0.99
C THR A 19 9.50 -13.61 1.12
N TYR A 20 9.62 -14.81 1.71
CA TYR A 20 8.50 -15.69 1.98
C TYR A 20 8.55 -16.18 3.42
N HIS A 21 7.37 -16.45 3.96
CA HIS A 21 7.16 -17.16 5.21
C HIS A 21 6.71 -18.59 4.90
N MET A 22 7.09 -19.53 5.75
CA MET A 22 6.72 -20.93 5.59
C MET A 22 6.27 -21.49 6.95
N GLU A 23 5.03 -21.97 7.01
CA GLU A 23 4.53 -22.75 8.13
C GLU A 23 4.67 -24.22 7.76
N VAL A 24 5.33 -25.01 8.60
CA VAL A 24 5.73 -26.39 8.29
C VAL A 24 5.03 -27.35 9.23
N ILE A 25 4.55 -28.46 8.67
CA ILE A 25 4.14 -29.65 9.41
C ILE A 25 5.06 -30.80 9.00
N SER A 26 5.63 -31.49 9.98
CA SER A 26 6.61 -32.55 9.76
C SER A 26 6.23 -33.86 10.44
N LEU A 27 5.37 -33.82 11.46
CA LEU A 27 5.02 -35.01 12.24
C LEU A 27 3.65 -35.57 11.82
N PRO A 28 3.52 -36.89 11.60
CA PRO A 28 2.24 -37.54 11.30
C PRO A 28 1.11 -37.22 12.30
N GLU A 29 1.46 -37.05 13.57
CA GLU A 29 0.54 -36.75 14.67
C GLU A 29 -0.04 -35.33 14.59
N GLU A 30 0.67 -34.39 13.95
CA GLU A 30 0.19 -33.01 13.75
C GLU A 30 -1.09 -32.98 12.92
N CYS A 31 -1.33 -33.97 12.06
CA CYS A 31 -2.57 -34.12 11.31
C CYS A 31 -3.82 -34.24 12.20
N ASP A 32 -3.65 -34.67 13.45
CA ASP A 32 -4.75 -34.78 14.43
C ASP A 32 -4.88 -33.53 15.32
N TRP A 33 -3.88 -32.67 15.31
CA TRP A 33 -3.82 -31.45 16.12
C TRP A 33 -4.40 -30.26 15.37
N GLU A 34 -5.69 -30.29 15.06
CA GLU A 34 -6.35 -29.30 14.18
C GLU A 34 -6.10 -27.84 14.58
N LYS A 35 -5.94 -27.56 15.88
CA LYS A 35 -5.66 -26.21 16.39
C LYS A 35 -4.30 -25.66 15.95
N TYR A 36 -3.32 -26.54 15.74
CA TYR A 36 -1.92 -26.19 15.46
C TYR A 36 -1.57 -26.28 13.97
N LEU A 37 -2.45 -26.90 13.16
CA LEU A 37 -2.30 -26.95 11.72
C LEU A 37 -2.46 -25.56 11.07
N PRO A 38 -1.67 -25.25 10.02
CA PRO A 38 -1.90 -24.09 9.17
C PRO A 38 -3.33 -24.07 8.63
N LEU A 39 -3.92 -22.88 8.52
CA LEU A 39 -5.33 -22.74 8.10
C LEU A 39 -5.61 -23.38 6.74
N GLU A 40 -4.63 -23.39 5.84
CA GLU A 40 -4.70 -23.99 4.52
C GLU A 40 -4.84 -25.52 4.60
N ILE A 41 -4.08 -26.17 5.49
CA ILE A 41 -4.15 -27.61 5.71
C ILE A 41 -5.48 -27.98 6.35
N ARG A 42 -5.93 -27.20 7.33
CA ARG A 42 -7.26 -27.38 7.96
C ARG A 42 -8.39 -27.27 6.93
N PHE A 43 -8.28 -26.30 6.03
CA PHE A 43 -9.24 -26.13 4.95
C PHE A 43 -9.26 -27.36 4.01
N ILE A 44 -8.08 -27.86 3.62
CA ILE A 44 -7.96 -29.09 2.81
C ILE A 44 -8.64 -30.27 3.51
N PHE A 45 -8.34 -30.50 4.78
CA PHE A 45 -8.92 -31.61 5.54
C PHE A 45 -10.43 -31.52 5.66
N LYS A 46 -10.97 -30.31 5.76
CA LYS A 46 -12.42 -30.12 5.79
C LYS A 46 -13.08 -30.37 4.44
N GLN A 47 -12.49 -29.84 3.35
CA GLN A 47 -13.07 -29.98 2.02
C GLN A 47 -12.93 -31.40 1.47
N SER A 48 -11.80 -32.05 1.78
CA SER A 48 -11.43 -33.35 1.24
C SER A 48 -10.69 -34.16 2.31
N PRO A 49 -11.43 -34.82 3.23
CA PRO A 49 -10.86 -35.55 4.38
C PRO A 49 -9.89 -36.66 3.98
N GLU A 50 -10.05 -37.24 2.79
CA GLU A 50 -9.17 -38.26 2.21
C GLU A 50 -7.70 -37.82 2.11
N TYR A 51 -7.43 -36.52 1.99
CA TYR A 51 -6.06 -36.01 1.93
C TYR A 51 -5.35 -36.04 3.29
N LYS A 52 -6.08 -36.22 4.39
CA LYS A 52 -5.49 -36.36 5.72
C LYS A 52 -4.56 -37.57 5.80
N GLU A 53 -5.04 -38.73 5.36
CA GLU A 53 -4.23 -39.96 5.36
C GLU A 53 -3.09 -39.91 4.34
N LYS A 54 -3.33 -39.29 3.17
CA LYS A 54 -2.28 -39.08 2.16
C LYS A 54 -1.14 -38.19 2.69
N ILE A 55 -1.48 -37.10 3.39
CA ILE A 55 -0.50 -36.23 4.02
C ILE A 55 0.24 -36.99 5.14
N ARG A 56 -0.49 -37.68 6.02
CA ARG A 56 0.12 -38.47 7.10
C ARG A 56 1.13 -39.50 6.57
N ALA A 57 0.80 -40.18 5.47
CA ALA A 57 1.69 -41.13 4.83
C ALA A 57 2.99 -40.46 4.36
N ILE A 58 2.92 -39.27 3.74
CA ILE A 58 4.11 -38.51 3.35
C ILE A 58 4.94 -38.10 4.57
N LEU A 59 4.29 -37.60 5.62
CA LEU A 59 4.99 -37.18 6.85
C LEU A 59 5.75 -38.36 7.49
N SER A 60 5.16 -39.55 7.48
CA SER A 60 5.78 -40.78 8.01
C SER A 60 7.02 -41.23 7.22
N GLN A 61 7.23 -40.71 6.01
CA GLN A 61 8.38 -41.04 5.18
C GLN A 61 9.58 -40.10 5.43
N GLY A 62 9.53 -39.22 6.43
CA GLY A 62 10.63 -38.27 6.74
C GLY A 62 10.60 -37.04 5.84
N LYS A 63 9.40 -36.62 5.43
CA LYS A 63 9.15 -35.44 4.61
C LYS A 63 8.20 -34.52 5.35
N ALA A 64 8.30 -33.22 5.08
CA ALA A 64 7.43 -32.21 5.67
C ALA A 64 6.65 -31.46 4.59
N ILE A 65 5.49 -30.92 4.95
CA ILE A 65 4.70 -30.06 4.08
C ILE A 65 4.77 -28.63 4.61
N GLY A 66 5.22 -27.72 3.75
CA GLY A 66 5.26 -26.29 4.00
C GLY A 66 4.14 -25.54 3.30
N VAL A 67 3.43 -24.66 4.02
CA VAL A 67 2.60 -23.61 3.42
C VAL A 67 3.48 -22.40 3.14
N ARG A 68 3.93 -22.26 1.90
CA ARG A 68 4.75 -21.13 1.49
C ARG A 68 3.86 -19.92 1.17
N THR A 69 4.06 -18.83 1.90
CA THR A 69 3.37 -17.55 1.69
C THR A 69 4.37 -16.45 1.34
N VAL A 70 4.22 -15.85 0.17
CA VAL A 70 5.03 -14.72 -0.27
C VAL A 70 4.62 -13.45 0.50
N LEU A 71 5.60 -12.77 1.10
CA LEU A 71 5.39 -11.56 1.89
C LEU A 71 5.52 -10.28 1.07
N ARG A 72 6.23 -10.34 -0.05
CA ARG A 72 6.38 -9.23 -1.00
C ARG A 72 6.19 -9.69 -2.43
N THR A 73 5.33 -8.99 -3.15
CA THR A 73 5.06 -9.19 -4.57
C THR A 73 6.36 -9.20 -5.37
N PRO A 74 6.60 -10.23 -6.21
CA PRO A 74 7.73 -10.26 -7.11
C PRO A 74 7.81 -9.00 -7.99
N GLU A 75 9.01 -8.43 -8.11
CA GLU A 75 9.25 -7.16 -8.80
C GLU A 75 8.82 -7.19 -10.27
N ASN A 76 8.93 -8.35 -10.92
CA ASN A 76 8.47 -8.53 -12.29
C ASN A 76 6.94 -8.42 -12.43
N ILE A 77 6.17 -8.85 -11.43
CA ILE A 77 4.71 -8.65 -11.39
C ILE A 77 4.39 -7.17 -11.17
N LEU A 78 5.06 -6.51 -10.22
CA LEU A 78 4.86 -5.07 -9.98
C LEU A 78 5.17 -4.24 -11.23
N ARG A 79 6.27 -4.56 -11.93
CA ARG A 79 6.61 -3.93 -13.21
C ARG A 79 5.54 -4.18 -14.26
N ALA A 80 5.09 -5.42 -14.44
CA ALA A 80 4.04 -5.74 -15.41
C ALA A 80 2.72 -4.98 -15.11
N VAL A 81 2.34 -4.87 -13.83
CA VAL A 81 1.17 -4.09 -13.41
C VAL A 81 1.37 -2.60 -13.72
N HIS A 82 2.56 -2.07 -13.45
CA HIS A 82 2.90 -0.69 -13.77
C HIS A 82 2.74 -0.40 -15.27
N ILE A 83 3.35 -1.22 -16.14
CA ILE A 83 3.30 -1.09 -17.59
C ILE A 83 1.84 -1.01 -18.07
N ILE A 84 1.01 -1.99 -17.70
CA ILE A 84 -0.40 -2.01 -18.10
C ILE A 84 -1.15 -0.79 -17.57
N SER A 85 -0.92 -0.43 -16.30
CA SER A 85 -1.59 0.69 -15.67
C SER A 85 -1.29 2.03 -16.36
N VAL A 86 -0.03 2.28 -16.69
CA VAL A 86 0.44 3.56 -17.25
C VAL A 86 0.11 3.66 -18.74
N HIS A 87 0.43 2.63 -19.51
CA HIS A 87 0.35 2.71 -20.97
C HIS A 87 -1.05 2.49 -21.52
N SER A 88 -1.88 1.68 -20.85
CA SER A 88 -3.24 1.35 -21.32
C SER A 88 -4.35 1.76 -20.37
N GLN A 89 -4.20 1.54 -19.07
CA GLN A 89 -5.33 1.61 -18.13
C GLN A 89 -5.41 2.93 -17.35
N ARG A 90 -4.84 4.02 -17.88
CA ARG A 90 -4.96 5.39 -17.33
C ARG A 90 -4.70 5.48 -15.82
N ASN A 91 -3.68 4.75 -15.35
CA ASN A 91 -3.24 4.66 -13.96
C ASN A 91 -4.21 3.93 -13.00
N TYR A 92 -5.22 3.23 -13.53
CA TYR A 92 -6.10 2.36 -12.76
C TYR A 92 -5.55 0.93 -12.66
N ILE A 93 -5.78 0.29 -11.52
CA ILE A 93 -5.56 -1.14 -11.29
C ILE A 93 -6.83 -1.84 -10.80
N VAL A 94 -7.69 -1.14 -10.05
CA VAL A 94 -8.87 -1.77 -9.42
C VAL A 94 -9.95 -2.23 -10.40
N THR A 95 -9.88 -1.78 -11.65
CA THR A 95 -10.86 -2.06 -12.71
C THR A 95 -10.57 -3.36 -13.47
N TRP A 96 -9.32 -3.84 -13.48
CA TRP A 96 -8.90 -4.96 -14.32
C TRP A 96 -8.00 -5.98 -13.60
N LEU A 97 -7.18 -5.55 -12.62
CA LEU A 97 -6.23 -6.46 -11.98
C LEU A 97 -6.92 -7.56 -11.16
N PRO A 98 -7.97 -7.27 -10.36
CA PRO A 98 -8.68 -8.32 -9.62
C PRO A 98 -9.29 -9.38 -10.54
N THR A 99 -9.90 -8.98 -11.66
CA THR A 99 -10.54 -9.89 -12.62
C THR A 99 -9.52 -10.66 -13.46
N LEU A 100 -8.37 -10.05 -13.78
CA LEU A 100 -7.26 -10.76 -14.42
C LEU A 100 -6.69 -11.86 -13.51
N LEU A 101 -6.48 -11.56 -12.23
CA LEU A 101 -5.89 -12.51 -11.29
C LEU A 101 -6.86 -13.65 -10.94
N ARG A 102 -8.16 -13.33 -10.79
CA ARG A 102 -9.21 -14.31 -10.46
C ARG A 102 -9.64 -15.15 -11.65
N ASP A 103 -10.09 -14.48 -12.69
CA ASP A 103 -10.87 -15.10 -13.77
C ASP A 103 -10.07 -15.19 -15.07
N LYS A 104 -8.80 -14.75 -15.05
CA LYS A 104 -7.96 -14.58 -16.25
C LYS A 104 -8.60 -13.67 -17.30
N HIS A 105 -9.54 -12.83 -16.91
CA HIS A 105 -10.17 -11.89 -17.82
C HIS A 105 -9.14 -10.84 -18.25
N LEU A 106 -8.82 -10.81 -19.54
CA LEU A 106 -7.79 -9.94 -20.06
C LEU A 106 -8.27 -8.48 -20.05
N PRO A 107 -7.43 -7.52 -19.63
CA PRO A 107 -7.73 -6.11 -19.83
C PRO A 107 -7.88 -5.80 -21.32
N LYS A 108 -8.83 -4.93 -21.66
CA LYS A 108 -9.00 -4.47 -23.04
C LYS A 108 -7.89 -3.49 -23.41
N PHE A 109 -7.19 -3.77 -24.51
CA PHE A 109 -6.14 -2.93 -25.09
C PHE A 109 -6.59 -2.40 -26.45
N MET A 110 -6.21 -1.16 -26.75
CA MET A 110 -6.41 -0.54 -28.06
C MET A 110 -5.08 -0.43 -28.81
N GLU A 111 -5.10 -0.28 -30.14
CA GLU A 111 -3.87 -0.10 -30.95
C GLU A 111 -3.00 1.06 -30.45
N ALA A 112 -3.63 2.17 -30.07
CA ALA A 112 -2.94 3.31 -29.49
C ALA A 112 -2.19 2.99 -28.18
N ASP A 113 -2.66 2.01 -27.40
CA ASP A 113 -1.97 1.58 -26.19
C ASP A 113 -0.70 0.80 -26.53
N TYR A 114 -0.76 -0.08 -27.54
CA TYR A 114 0.39 -0.83 -28.02
C TYR A 114 1.47 0.09 -28.59
N LEU A 115 1.09 1.10 -29.37
CA LEU A 115 2.02 2.11 -29.88
C LEU A 115 2.72 2.84 -28.73
N ARG A 116 1.96 3.32 -27.74
CA ARG A 116 2.51 4.00 -26.57
C ARG A 116 3.45 3.11 -25.76
N ALA A 117 3.14 1.82 -25.58
CA ALA A 117 4.04 0.90 -24.88
C ALA A 117 5.34 0.68 -25.66
N ARG A 118 5.26 0.54 -26.99
CA ARG A 118 6.42 0.34 -27.87
C ARG A 118 7.36 1.55 -27.91
N GLU A 119 6.84 2.77 -27.85
CA GLU A 119 7.64 4.00 -27.72
C GLU A 119 8.58 3.96 -26.50
N HIS A 120 8.20 3.21 -25.46
CA HIS A 120 8.97 3.02 -24.24
C HIS A 120 9.73 1.69 -24.19
N SER A 121 9.78 0.92 -25.29
CA SER A 121 10.36 -0.43 -25.36
C SER A 121 9.71 -1.44 -24.41
N GLU A 122 8.40 -1.31 -24.21
CA GLU A 122 7.61 -2.19 -23.34
C GLU A 122 6.52 -2.96 -24.12
N ASP A 123 6.12 -4.11 -23.60
CA ASP A 123 5.16 -5.02 -24.24
C ASP A 123 4.01 -5.37 -23.27
N LEU A 124 2.80 -4.99 -23.66
CA LEU A 124 1.57 -5.21 -22.90
C LEU A 124 1.20 -6.69 -22.79
N ASP A 125 1.38 -7.47 -23.85
CA ASP A 125 1.03 -8.89 -23.87
C ASP A 125 2.02 -9.69 -23.03
N ALA A 126 3.32 -9.34 -23.10
CA ALA A 126 4.34 -9.91 -22.23
C ALA A 126 4.09 -9.58 -20.74
N ALA A 127 3.63 -8.36 -20.45
CA ALA A 127 3.24 -7.96 -19.09
C ALA A 127 2.06 -8.81 -18.58
N VAL A 128 1.00 -8.97 -19.38
CA VAL A 128 -0.15 -9.83 -19.01
C VAL A 128 0.29 -11.28 -18.80
N LYS A 129 1.09 -11.84 -19.70
CA LYS A 129 1.63 -13.21 -19.57
C LYS A 129 2.42 -13.38 -18.28
N THR A 130 3.23 -12.38 -17.90
CA THR A 130 4.00 -12.41 -16.65
C THR A 130 3.09 -12.46 -15.43
N ILE A 131 2.06 -11.60 -15.37
CA ILE A 131 1.09 -11.58 -14.26
C ILE A 131 0.36 -12.92 -14.18
N VAL A 132 -0.19 -13.40 -15.31
CA VAL A 132 -0.96 -14.64 -15.35
C VAL A 132 -0.08 -15.83 -14.96
N ARG A 133 1.14 -15.95 -15.47
CA ARG A 133 2.06 -17.04 -15.12
C ARG A 133 2.39 -17.08 -13.63
N ASP A 134 2.70 -15.93 -13.06
CA ASP A 134 3.27 -15.86 -11.70
C ASP A 134 2.22 -15.63 -10.60
N ARG A 135 0.93 -15.43 -10.94
CA ARG A 135 -0.14 -15.18 -9.96
C ARG A 135 -0.35 -16.26 -8.90
N LEU A 136 0.07 -17.51 -9.18
CA LEU A 136 -0.05 -18.65 -8.25
C LEU A 136 1.17 -18.84 -7.36
N ARG A 137 2.21 -18.01 -7.54
CA ARG A 137 3.43 -18.13 -6.73
C ARG A 137 3.27 -17.60 -5.31
N PHE A 138 2.24 -16.78 -5.07
CA PHE A 138 2.03 -16.06 -3.81
C PHE A 138 1.72 -16.95 -2.64
N LYS A 139 1.01 -18.06 -2.87
CA LYS A 139 0.70 -19.03 -1.83
C LYS A 139 0.61 -20.41 -2.43
N ARG A 140 1.42 -21.34 -1.93
CA ARG A 140 1.52 -22.71 -2.46
C ARG A 140 1.95 -23.67 -1.38
N LEU A 141 1.47 -24.91 -1.46
CA LEU A 141 2.00 -26.02 -0.68
C LEU A 141 3.28 -26.53 -1.34
N VAL A 142 4.30 -26.73 -0.53
CA VAL A 142 5.59 -27.25 -0.96
C VAL A 142 5.96 -28.45 -0.10
N LEU A 143 6.59 -29.43 -0.73
CA LEU A 143 7.16 -30.55 -0.02
C LEU A 143 8.60 -30.21 0.36
N ILE A 144 8.99 -30.58 1.56
CA ILE A 144 10.32 -30.41 2.13
C ILE A 144 10.82 -31.82 2.44
N ASP A 145 11.95 -32.17 1.85
CA ASP A 145 12.60 -33.45 2.11
C ASP A 145 13.58 -33.25 3.26
N GLU A 146 13.21 -33.71 4.46
CA GLU A 146 14.01 -33.51 5.67
C GLU A 146 15.14 -34.55 5.77
N GLU A 147 14.93 -35.73 5.20
CA GLU A 147 15.86 -36.85 5.27
C GLU A 147 16.69 -37.06 3.99
N ASN A 148 16.58 -36.14 3.01
CA ASN A 148 17.27 -36.21 1.71
C ASN A 148 16.97 -37.49 0.92
N LYS A 149 15.76 -38.04 1.04
CA LYS A 149 15.32 -39.25 0.35
C LYS A 149 14.95 -39.03 -1.13
N GLY A 150 14.81 -37.77 -1.54
CA GLY A 150 14.29 -37.37 -2.82
C GLY A 150 12.78 -37.23 -2.85
N ILE A 151 12.29 -36.42 -3.79
CA ILE A 151 10.86 -36.18 -4.01
C ILE A 151 10.41 -36.92 -5.27
N GLU A 152 9.46 -37.83 -5.12
CA GLU A 152 8.92 -38.63 -6.21
C GLU A 152 7.84 -37.89 -7.02
N SER A 153 7.64 -38.31 -8.27
CA SER A 153 6.64 -37.71 -9.18
C SER A 153 5.21 -37.74 -8.62
N HIS A 154 4.85 -38.79 -7.88
CA HIS A 154 3.52 -38.93 -7.30
C HIS A 154 3.29 -37.91 -6.16
N GLU A 155 4.33 -37.58 -5.40
CA GLU A 155 4.29 -36.59 -4.32
C GLU A 155 4.23 -35.16 -4.87
N GLN A 156 4.93 -34.89 -5.97
CA GLN A 156 4.81 -33.62 -6.68
C GLN A 156 3.40 -33.40 -7.24
N ARG A 157 2.75 -34.46 -7.74
CA ARG A 157 1.36 -34.42 -8.17
C ARG A 157 0.44 -34.11 -6.99
N LEU A 158 0.61 -34.80 -5.86
CA LEU A 158 -0.16 -34.50 -4.65
C LEU A 158 -0.01 -33.02 -4.24
N MET A 159 1.21 -32.48 -4.19
CA MET A 159 1.40 -31.06 -3.85
C MET A 159 0.71 -30.11 -4.83
N THR A 160 0.59 -30.51 -6.10
CA THR A 160 -0.13 -29.74 -7.11
C THR A 160 -1.63 -29.81 -6.86
N GLU A 161 -2.19 -30.99 -6.63
CA GLU A 161 -3.61 -31.18 -6.27
C GLU A 161 -3.98 -30.37 -5.01
N LEU A 162 -3.19 -30.49 -3.94
CA LEU A 162 -3.44 -29.75 -2.71
C LEU A 162 -3.34 -28.23 -2.93
N SER A 163 -2.43 -27.78 -3.80
CA SER A 163 -2.31 -26.37 -4.17
C SER A 163 -3.50 -25.87 -4.98
N GLU A 164 -4.13 -26.73 -5.78
CA GLU A 164 -5.36 -26.41 -6.52
C GLU A 164 -6.56 -26.26 -5.58
N ILE A 165 -6.65 -27.07 -4.52
CA ILE A 165 -7.70 -26.94 -3.50
C ILE A 165 -7.67 -25.56 -2.84
N ILE A 166 -6.46 -25.05 -2.52
CA ILE A 166 -6.31 -23.72 -1.91
C ILE A 166 -6.28 -22.57 -2.94
N TYR A 167 -6.47 -22.86 -4.23
CA TYR A 167 -6.35 -21.88 -5.32
C TYR A 167 -7.20 -20.61 -5.11
N PRO A 168 -8.49 -20.69 -4.71
CA PRO A 168 -9.31 -19.49 -4.50
C PRO A 168 -8.69 -18.52 -3.47
N PHE A 169 -8.01 -19.06 -2.44
CA PHE A 169 -7.34 -18.26 -1.43
C PHE A 169 -6.03 -17.66 -1.92
N ALA A 170 -5.23 -18.45 -2.63
CA ALA A 170 -3.96 -18.01 -3.18
C ALA A 170 -4.15 -16.81 -4.14
N VAL A 171 -5.24 -16.85 -4.92
CA VAL A 171 -5.64 -15.77 -5.82
C VAL A 171 -6.12 -14.53 -5.06
N ASP A 172 -7.01 -14.66 -4.08
CA ASP A 172 -7.47 -13.50 -3.31
C ASP A 172 -6.32 -12.83 -2.55
N TYR A 173 -5.41 -13.64 -2.00
CA TYR A 173 -4.20 -13.16 -1.36
C TYR A 173 -3.26 -12.48 -2.36
N SER A 174 -3.12 -13.00 -3.59
CA SER A 174 -2.27 -12.36 -4.61
C SER A 174 -2.84 -11.02 -5.07
N VAL A 175 -4.15 -10.92 -5.34
CA VAL A 175 -4.82 -9.64 -5.67
C VAL A 175 -4.52 -8.60 -4.61
N PHE A 176 -4.74 -8.97 -3.34
CA PHE A 176 -4.48 -8.08 -2.23
C PHE A 176 -3.01 -7.66 -2.15
N ARG A 177 -2.09 -8.64 -2.13
CA ARG A 177 -0.66 -8.41 -1.95
C ARG A 177 -0.09 -7.55 -3.07
N VAL A 178 -0.50 -7.78 -4.32
CA VAL A 178 -0.07 -6.96 -5.46
C VAL A 178 -0.56 -5.53 -5.32
N ILE A 179 -1.81 -5.30 -4.94
CA ILE A 179 -2.36 -3.94 -4.73
C ILE A 179 -1.60 -3.24 -3.60
N ALA A 180 -1.42 -3.91 -2.46
CA ALA A 180 -0.75 -3.36 -1.29
C ALA A 180 0.72 -3.03 -1.55
N ASP A 181 1.48 -3.94 -2.17
CA ASP A 181 2.90 -3.71 -2.45
C ASP A 181 3.10 -2.70 -3.57
N ASN A 182 2.24 -2.67 -4.59
CA ASN A 182 2.25 -1.62 -5.61
C ASN A 182 1.98 -0.24 -4.99
N ALA A 183 1.10 -0.15 -3.99
CA ALA A 183 0.90 1.08 -3.24
C ALA A 183 2.14 1.44 -2.39
N ARG A 184 2.73 0.45 -1.71
CA ARG A 184 3.90 0.63 -0.83
C ARG A 184 5.16 1.05 -1.59
N GLU A 185 5.41 0.51 -2.79
CA GLU A 185 6.51 0.97 -3.64
C GLU A 185 6.36 2.44 -4.04
N ARG A 186 5.11 2.90 -4.20
CA ARG A 186 4.78 4.30 -4.48
C ARG A 186 4.83 5.21 -3.24
N THR A 187 4.94 4.66 -2.02
CA THR A 187 4.87 5.40 -0.74
C THR A 187 6.03 5.18 0.23
N LYS A 188 7.22 4.78 -0.25
CA LYS A 188 8.45 4.70 0.57
C LYS A 188 8.83 5.98 1.34
N ILE A 189 8.09 7.07 1.13
CA ILE A 189 8.30 8.42 1.66
C ILE A 189 7.72 8.59 3.09
N ALA A 190 6.81 7.70 3.55
CA ALA A 190 6.27 7.80 4.92
C ALA A 190 7.37 7.69 6.01
N GLN A 191 8.46 6.97 5.74
CA GLN A 191 9.58 6.85 6.70
C GLN A 191 10.51 8.08 6.73
N SER A 192 10.56 8.90 5.66
CA SER A 192 11.35 10.14 5.68
C SER A 192 10.64 11.25 6.45
N ILE A 193 9.30 11.23 6.50
CA ILE A 193 8.51 12.25 7.18
C ILE A 193 8.67 12.16 8.71
N ILE A 194 8.62 10.96 9.29
CA ILE A 194 8.88 10.75 10.74
C ILE A 194 10.29 11.19 11.13
N LYS A 195 11.28 11.04 10.23
CA LYS A 195 12.64 11.55 10.46
C LYS A 195 12.71 13.08 10.35
N ALA A 196 11.88 13.70 9.51
CA ALA A 196 11.80 15.15 9.37
C ALA A 196 11.24 15.80 10.65
N LEU A 197 10.30 15.16 11.34
CA LEU A 197 9.76 15.62 12.63
C LEU A 197 10.82 15.88 13.71
N LEU A 198 11.89 15.06 13.75
CA LEU A 198 13.02 15.24 14.66
C LEU A 198 13.82 16.52 14.40
N ILE A 199 13.73 17.07 13.19
CA ILE A 199 14.39 18.31 12.77
C ILE A 199 13.43 19.49 12.86
N VAL A 200 12.16 19.29 12.48
CA VAL A 200 11.13 20.34 12.47
C VAL A 200 10.81 20.83 13.88
N GLY A 201 10.71 19.93 14.87
CA GLY A 201 10.41 20.29 16.27
C GLY A 201 11.41 21.29 16.89
N PRO A 202 12.72 20.98 16.89
CA PRO A 202 13.75 21.90 17.39
C PRO A 202 13.76 23.26 16.67
N VAL A 203 13.65 23.26 15.34
CA VAL A 203 13.67 24.50 14.54
C VAL A 203 12.42 25.34 14.81
N ALA A 204 11.24 24.73 14.82
CA ALA A 204 9.99 25.41 15.18
C ALA A 204 10.06 25.99 16.59
N HIS A 205 10.65 25.27 17.55
CA HIS A 205 10.78 25.72 18.93
C HIS A 205 11.71 26.94 19.06
N ILE A 206 12.84 26.91 18.36
CA ILE A 206 13.76 28.05 18.30
C ILE A 206 13.05 29.24 17.66
N LEU A 207 12.42 29.06 16.50
CA LEU A 207 11.73 30.14 15.79
C LEU A 207 10.61 30.76 16.62
N GLU A 208 9.79 29.95 17.28
CA GLU A 208 8.70 30.44 18.15
C GLU A 208 9.23 31.25 19.34
N LYS A 209 10.41 30.89 19.86
CA LYS A 209 11.05 31.60 20.98
C LYS A 209 11.63 32.96 20.56
N TYR A 210 12.16 33.08 19.34
CA TYR A 210 12.78 34.31 18.84
C TYR A 210 11.77 35.26 18.18
N ALA A 211 10.73 34.73 17.53
CA ALA A 211 9.67 35.51 16.92
C ALA A 211 8.35 34.74 17.00
N ARG A 212 7.44 35.22 17.86
CA ARG A 212 6.10 34.65 18.02
C ARG A 212 5.40 34.51 16.67
N GLY A 213 4.85 33.33 16.42
CA GLY A 213 4.13 33.00 15.18
C GLY A 213 5.00 32.40 14.07
N PHE A 214 6.31 32.68 14.03
CA PHE A 214 7.19 32.10 13.01
C PHE A 214 7.41 30.59 13.20
N GLY A 215 7.43 30.11 14.45
CA GLY A 215 7.49 28.68 14.73
C GLY A 215 6.22 27.96 14.29
N LYS A 216 5.05 28.59 14.46
CA LYS A 216 3.77 28.08 13.94
C LYS A 216 3.76 27.98 12.42
N VAL A 217 4.21 29.02 11.71
CA VAL A 217 4.28 29.03 10.24
C VAL A 217 5.27 28.00 9.72
N PHE A 218 6.43 27.87 10.36
CA PHE A 218 7.43 26.87 9.99
C PHE A 218 6.91 25.45 10.23
N ALA A 219 6.32 25.17 11.40
CA ALA A 219 5.75 23.87 11.71
C ALA A 219 4.60 23.49 10.76
N ALA A 220 3.71 24.44 10.46
CA ALA A 220 2.60 24.24 9.53
C ALA A 220 3.09 24.02 8.08
N SER A 221 4.12 24.74 7.64
CA SER A 221 4.61 24.68 6.26
C SER A 221 5.56 23.51 6.00
N ALA A 222 6.41 23.16 6.97
CA ALA A 222 7.51 22.23 6.72
C ALA A 222 7.02 20.80 6.47
N ASP A 223 6.07 20.31 7.28
CA ASP A 223 5.54 18.96 7.07
C ASP A 223 4.62 18.90 5.84
N ASP A 224 3.77 19.92 5.65
CA ASP A 224 2.83 20.00 4.54
C ASP A 224 3.56 20.07 3.18
N LEU A 225 4.68 20.82 3.08
CA LEU A 225 5.51 20.85 1.87
C LEU A 225 6.25 19.53 1.61
N LEU A 226 6.73 18.86 2.65
CA LEU A 226 7.39 17.56 2.52
C LEU A 226 6.36 16.49 2.10
N GLY A 227 5.18 16.48 2.72
CA GLY A 227 4.05 15.64 2.35
C GLY A 227 3.60 15.88 0.91
N GLU A 228 3.51 17.14 0.49
CA GLU A 228 3.17 17.50 -0.88
C GLU A 228 4.20 16.98 -1.89
N SER A 229 5.49 17.20 -1.61
CA SER A 229 6.56 16.71 -2.48
C SER A 229 6.52 15.18 -2.61
N ALA A 230 6.19 14.50 -1.51
CA ALA A 230 6.01 13.05 -1.47
C ALA A 230 4.86 12.61 -2.38
N GLU A 231 3.73 13.31 -2.31
CA GLU A 231 2.56 12.98 -3.10
C GLU A 231 2.76 13.26 -4.59
N ILE A 232 3.43 14.35 -4.96
CA ILE A 232 3.81 14.63 -6.35
C ILE A 232 4.64 13.47 -6.90
N MET A 233 5.63 12.99 -6.14
CA MET A 233 6.45 11.84 -6.53
C MET A 233 5.64 10.55 -6.62
N ALA A 234 4.69 10.32 -5.70
CA ALA A 234 3.81 9.15 -5.73
C ALA A 234 2.85 9.16 -6.94
N LEU A 235 2.32 10.34 -7.31
CA LEU A 235 1.51 10.51 -8.52
C LEU A 235 2.35 10.37 -9.79
N ARG A 236 3.56 10.92 -9.80
CA ARG A 236 4.51 10.74 -10.91
C ARG A 236 4.84 9.25 -11.11
N GLY A 237 5.13 8.53 -10.03
CA GLY A 237 5.33 7.08 -10.04
C GLY A 237 4.07 6.28 -10.38
N SER A 238 2.88 6.90 -10.24
CA SER A 238 1.62 6.32 -10.71
C SER A 238 1.35 6.56 -12.19
N GLY A 239 2.20 7.30 -12.91
CA GLY A 239 2.08 7.53 -14.35
C GLY A 239 1.56 8.90 -14.77
N PHE A 240 1.27 9.81 -13.83
CA PHE A 240 0.88 11.18 -14.18
C PHE A 240 2.04 11.96 -14.79
N THR A 241 1.75 12.84 -15.74
CA THR A 241 2.76 13.63 -16.45
C THR A 241 3.19 14.87 -15.65
N TRP A 242 4.41 15.36 -15.85
CA TRP A 242 4.88 16.60 -15.22
C TRP A 242 3.99 17.82 -15.55
N ARG A 243 3.39 17.85 -16.75
CA ARG A 243 2.45 18.92 -17.13
C ARG A 243 1.17 18.88 -16.29
N GLU A 244 0.64 17.69 -16.01
CA GLU A 244 -0.53 17.53 -15.14
C GLU A 244 -0.21 17.92 -13.69
N LEU A 245 0.97 17.53 -13.19
CA LEU A 245 1.44 17.88 -11.85
C LEU A 245 1.77 19.37 -11.72
N ALA A 246 2.31 20.02 -12.75
CA ALA A 246 2.59 21.46 -12.72
C ALA A 246 1.31 22.31 -12.67
N ARG A 247 0.25 21.90 -13.41
CA ARG A 247 -1.06 22.55 -13.31
C ARG A 247 -1.65 22.45 -11.90
N ARG A 248 -1.35 21.36 -11.20
CA ARG A 248 -1.74 21.16 -9.80
C ARG A 248 -1.01 22.16 -8.89
N GLY A 249 0.30 22.35 -9.11
CA GLY A 249 1.11 23.34 -8.39
C GLY A 249 0.53 24.76 -8.42
N LEU A 250 -0.08 25.19 -9.53
CA LEU A 250 -0.74 26.50 -9.61
C LEU A 250 -1.92 26.66 -8.65
N ILE A 251 -2.62 25.58 -8.31
CA ILE A 251 -3.73 25.59 -7.34
C ILE A 251 -3.18 25.57 -5.90
N LEU A 252 -1.98 25.01 -5.69
CA LEU A 252 -1.38 24.92 -4.36
C LEU A 252 -0.81 26.26 -3.88
N ILE A 253 -0.39 27.15 -4.78
CA ILE A 253 0.13 28.49 -4.42
C ILE A 253 -0.89 29.29 -3.57
N PRO A 254 -2.15 29.50 -4.00
CA PRO A 254 -3.12 30.23 -3.19
C PRO A 254 -3.48 29.49 -1.90
N VAL A 255 -3.50 28.14 -1.92
CA VAL A 255 -3.74 27.35 -0.69
C VAL A 255 -2.60 27.54 0.31
N PHE A 256 -1.35 27.55 -0.15
CA PHE A 256 -0.18 27.81 0.69
C PHE A 256 -0.24 29.22 1.30
N ALA A 257 -0.62 30.22 0.50
CA ALA A 257 -0.80 31.58 1.00
C ALA A 257 -1.89 31.66 2.08
N LEU A 258 -3.04 31.00 1.86
CA LEU A 258 -4.12 30.92 2.85
C LEU A 258 -3.70 30.17 4.12
N ALA A 259 -2.97 29.06 3.97
CA ALA A 259 -2.45 28.27 5.07
C ALA A 259 -1.49 29.10 5.94
N THR A 260 -0.55 29.80 5.29
CA THR A 260 0.42 30.69 5.93
C THR A 260 -0.29 31.82 6.66
N TRP A 261 -1.26 32.47 6.01
CA TRP A 261 -2.06 33.53 6.62
C TRP A 261 -2.85 33.02 7.84
N GLY A 262 -3.48 31.85 7.73
CA GLY A 262 -4.18 31.21 8.85
C GLY A 262 -3.25 30.93 10.02
N ALA A 263 -2.03 30.43 9.77
CA ALA A 263 -1.04 30.14 10.81
C ALA A 263 -0.58 31.41 11.55
N PHE A 264 -0.39 32.53 10.84
CA PHE A 264 -0.11 33.83 11.46
C PHE A 264 -1.29 34.37 12.26
N SER A 265 -2.52 34.11 11.81
CA SER A 265 -3.74 34.61 12.46
C SER A 265 -4.02 33.94 13.81
N VAL A 266 -3.42 32.78 14.08
CA VAL A 266 -3.62 32.00 15.31
C VAL A 266 -3.41 32.84 16.56
N GLU A 267 -2.38 33.69 16.60
CA GLU A 267 -2.07 34.49 17.79
C GLU A 267 -3.16 35.49 18.11
N GLY A 268 -3.68 36.18 17.10
CA GLY A 268 -4.80 37.11 17.27
C GLY A 268 -6.05 36.41 17.81
N PHE A 269 -6.29 35.15 17.45
CA PHE A 269 -7.39 34.36 18.02
C PHE A 269 -7.13 33.95 19.47
N LEU A 270 -5.90 33.56 19.81
CA LEU A 270 -5.53 33.19 21.18
C LEU A 270 -5.61 34.40 22.12
N GLU A 271 -5.11 35.56 21.69
CA GLU A 271 -5.17 36.82 22.45
C GLU A 271 -6.60 37.33 22.64
N ALA A 272 -7.46 37.16 21.64
CA ALA A 272 -8.89 37.50 21.74
C ALA A 272 -9.71 36.50 22.58
N GLY A 273 -9.08 35.54 23.26
CA GLY A 273 -9.75 34.52 24.08
C GLY A 273 -10.48 33.44 23.26
N LYS A 274 -10.35 33.43 21.93
CA LYS A 274 -10.97 32.45 21.02
C LYS A 274 -10.09 31.21 20.88
N ILE A 275 -9.78 30.57 22.01
CA ILE A 275 -8.78 29.50 22.13
C ILE A 275 -9.05 28.34 21.17
N LEU A 276 -10.28 27.81 21.16
CA LEU A 276 -10.66 26.70 20.27
C LEU A 276 -10.53 27.07 18.79
N LEU A 277 -10.94 28.27 18.42
CA LEU A 277 -10.87 28.72 17.03
C LEU A 277 -9.41 28.88 16.57
N GLY A 278 -8.55 29.45 17.42
CA GLY A 278 -7.11 29.56 17.13
C GLY A 278 -6.47 28.18 16.94
N GLY A 279 -6.81 27.21 17.78
CA GLY A 279 -6.36 25.83 17.63
C GLY A 279 -6.87 25.16 16.35
N ALA A 280 -8.16 25.30 16.03
CA ALA A 280 -8.74 24.72 14.83
C ALA A 280 -8.12 25.30 13.55
N ILE A 281 -7.90 26.63 13.51
CA ILE A 281 -7.26 27.32 12.39
C ILE A 281 -5.81 26.85 12.23
N PHE A 282 -5.06 26.73 13.32
CA PHE A 282 -3.70 26.19 13.26
C PHE A 282 -3.69 24.77 12.65
N GLY A 283 -4.56 23.90 13.14
CA GLY A 283 -4.67 22.52 12.65
C GLY A 283 -5.05 22.45 11.16
N LEU A 284 -6.01 23.26 10.71
CA LEU A 284 -6.38 23.36 9.29
C LEU A 284 -5.24 23.90 8.43
N SER A 285 -4.56 24.96 8.88
CA SER A 285 -3.43 25.56 8.18
C SER A 285 -2.28 24.57 7.97
N ALA A 286 -2.04 23.69 8.95
CA ALA A 286 -0.92 22.75 8.87
C ALA A 286 -1.14 21.55 7.93
N VAL A 287 -2.36 21.34 7.44
CA VAL A 287 -2.72 20.21 6.54
C VAL A 287 -3.43 20.71 5.27
N ALA A 288 -3.35 22.00 4.99
CA ALA A 288 -4.16 22.63 3.96
C ALA A 288 -3.75 22.17 2.56
N LEU A 289 -2.45 22.05 2.29
CA LEU A 289 -1.95 21.58 0.99
C LEU A 289 -2.30 20.11 0.83
N SER A 290 -1.91 19.27 1.77
CA SER A 290 -2.14 17.84 1.71
C SER A 290 -3.62 17.43 1.59
N LEU A 291 -4.52 18.13 2.29
CA LEU A 291 -5.97 17.95 2.12
C LEU A 291 -6.42 18.31 0.69
N THR A 292 -5.96 19.46 0.18
CA THR A 292 -6.26 19.90 -1.19
C THR A 292 -5.78 18.87 -2.20
N THR A 293 -4.62 18.31 -1.94
CA THR A 293 -3.91 17.33 -2.73
C THR A 293 -4.65 16.00 -2.78
N ALA A 294 -5.08 15.46 -1.63
CA ALA A 294 -5.89 14.25 -1.54
C ALA A 294 -7.27 14.43 -2.21
N ILE A 295 -7.83 15.64 -2.21
CA ILE A 295 -9.07 15.92 -2.94
C ILE A 295 -8.81 15.95 -4.46
N GLN A 296 -7.73 16.61 -4.89
CA GLN A 296 -7.36 16.72 -6.29
C GLN A 296 -7.04 15.37 -6.94
N SER A 297 -6.36 14.46 -6.23
CA SER A 297 -6.08 13.11 -6.74
C SER A 297 -7.37 12.37 -7.09
N ILE A 298 -8.42 12.45 -6.25
CA ILE A 298 -9.73 11.86 -6.53
C ILE A 298 -10.32 12.42 -7.83
N PHE A 299 -10.24 13.74 -8.06
CA PHE A 299 -10.72 14.34 -9.31
C PHE A 299 -9.88 13.93 -10.53
N MET A 300 -8.56 13.80 -10.38
CA MET A 300 -7.68 13.29 -11.44
C MET A 300 -8.05 11.84 -11.82
N TYR A 301 -8.28 10.97 -10.83
CA TYR A 301 -8.77 9.62 -11.08
C TYR A 301 -10.18 9.62 -11.70
N ARG A 302 -11.09 10.46 -11.21
CA ARG A 302 -12.44 10.63 -11.80
C ARG A 302 -12.38 11.00 -13.28
N LYS A 303 -11.43 11.86 -13.68
CA LYS A 303 -11.20 12.19 -15.10
C LYS A 303 -10.69 10.97 -15.88
N ASN A 304 -9.75 10.22 -15.32
CA ASN A 304 -9.19 9.03 -15.96
C ASN A 304 -10.21 7.90 -16.14
N ILE A 305 -11.09 7.65 -15.17
CA ILE A 305 -12.16 6.65 -15.34
C ILE A 305 -13.21 7.09 -16.38
N GLY A 306 -13.45 8.40 -16.51
CA GLY A 306 -14.27 8.95 -17.60
C GLY A 306 -13.70 8.57 -18.97
N LYS A 307 -12.40 8.79 -19.18
CA LYS A 307 -11.70 8.39 -20.40
C LYS A 307 -11.72 6.88 -20.63
N LEU A 308 -11.52 6.06 -19.58
CA LEU A 308 -11.62 4.61 -19.71
C LEU A 308 -13.02 4.14 -20.14
N ALA A 309 -14.07 4.87 -19.73
CA ALA A 309 -15.43 4.59 -20.14
C ALA A 309 -15.68 5.02 -21.60
N GLU A 310 -15.13 6.16 -22.03
CA GLU A 310 -15.14 6.60 -23.43
C GLU A 310 -14.39 5.63 -24.36
N GLU A 311 -13.31 5.02 -23.88
CA GLU A 311 -12.53 3.99 -24.58
C GLU A 311 -13.18 2.58 -24.49
N GLU A 312 -14.40 2.46 -23.94
CA GLU A 312 -15.12 1.18 -23.74
C GLU A 312 -14.36 0.09 -22.96
N LYS A 313 -13.32 0.49 -22.22
CA LYS A 313 -12.51 -0.39 -21.36
C LYS A 313 -13.22 -0.74 -20.06
N VAL A 314 -14.15 0.12 -19.63
CA VAL A 314 -15.00 -0.10 -18.45
C VAL A 314 -16.44 0.33 -18.74
N ASN A 315 -17.42 -0.38 -18.16
CA ASN A 315 -18.82 -0.06 -18.33
C ASN A 315 -19.37 0.70 -17.11
N TYR A 316 -18.99 1.97 -16.98
CA TYR A 316 -19.50 2.87 -15.93
C TYR A 316 -20.14 4.11 -16.56
N SER A 317 -21.42 4.01 -16.89
CA SER A 317 -22.23 5.13 -17.40
C SER A 317 -22.61 6.12 -16.29
N ASP A 318 -22.86 5.63 -15.06
CA ASP A 318 -23.28 6.46 -13.93
C ASP A 318 -22.13 7.30 -13.33
N PRO A 319 -22.27 8.64 -13.25
CA PRO A 319 -21.33 9.53 -12.55
C PRO A 319 -21.02 9.13 -11.10
N ARG A 320 -22.00 8.59 -10.35
CA ARG A 320 -21.80 8.16 -8.95
C ARG A 320 -20.87 6.94 -8.88
N MET A 321 -21.03 5.99 -9.80
CA MET A 321 -20.11 4.84 -9.91
C MET A 321 -18.69 5.29 -10.27
N ARG A 322 -18.54 6.25 -11.19
CA ARG A 322 -17.22 6.82 -11.53
C ARG A 322 -16.53 7.44 -10.31
N MET A 323 -17.27 8.22 -9.51
CA MET A 323 -16.72 8.79 -8.27
C MET A 323 -16.31 7.70 -7.28
N ARG A 324 -17.17 6.71 -7.05
CA ARG A 324 -16.86 5.58 -6.16
C ARG A 324 -15.60 4.83 -6.59
N MET A 325 -15.41 4.64 -7.90
CA MET A 325 -14.23 3.98 -8.44
C MET A 325 -12.97 4.84 -8.35
N ALA A 326 -13.08 6.16 -8.53
CA ALA A 326 -11.98 7.08 -8.30
C ALA A 326 -11.51 7.06 -6.84
N VAL A 327 -12.45 7.17 -5.89
CA VAL A 327 -12.16 7.05 -4.46
C VAL A 327 -11.54 5.69 -4.13
N LYS A 328 -12.10 4.60 -4.66
CA LYS A 328 -11.57 3.25 -4.45
C LYS A 328 -10.15 3.09 -5.01
N GLN A 329 -9.87 3.65 -6.18
CA GLN A 329 -8.55 3.62 -6.80
C GLN A 329 -7.54 4.43 -5.97
N ASP A 330 -7.93 5.61 -5.53
CA ASP A 330 -7.04 6.49 -4.78
C ASP A 330 -6.67 5.89 -3.41
N PHE A 331 -7.66 5.32 -2.71
CA PHE A 331 -7.47 4.64 -1.43
C PHE A 331 -7.06 3.17 -1.54
N THR A 332 -6.63 2.72 -2.74
CA THR A 332 -5.78 1.51 -2.79
C THR A 332 -4.47 1.70 -2.05
N ASN A 333 -4.05 2.96 -1.87
CA ASN A 333 -2.91 3.35 -1.07
C ASN A 333 -3.36 3.73 0.35
N PRO A 334 -3.05 2.89 1.37
CA PRO A 334 -3.44 3.18 2.75
C PRO A 334 -2.88 4.49 3.29
N ALA A 335 -1.71 4.92 2.81
CA ALA A 335 -1.12 6.18 3.23
C ALA A 335 -2.02 7.36 2.82
N ARG A 336 -2.56 7.39 1.60
CA ARG A 336 -3.47 8.46 1.14
C ARG A 336 -4.77 8.51 1.93
N PHE A 337 -5.31 7.35 2.27
CA PHE A 337 -6.48 7.30 3.14
C PHE A 337 -6.16 7.85 4.54
N GLY A 338 -5.01 7.48 5.10
CA GLY A 338 -4.57 7.99 6.39
C GLY A 338 -4.20 9.48 6.36
N LEU A 339 -3.69 10.00 5.24
CA LEU A 339 -3.47 11.42 5.00
C LEU A 339 -4.81 12.17 5.08
N LEU A 340 -5.82 11.73 4.32
CA LEU A 340 -7.15 12.34 4.40
C LEU A 340 -7.75 12.29 5.82
N LEU A 341 -7.68 11.13 6.49
CA LEU A 341 -8.17 11.00 7.86
C LEU A 341 -7.43 11.93 8.83
N GLY A 342 -6.11 12.00 8.71
CA GLY A 342 -5.28 12.83 9.55
C GLY A 342 -5.51 14.32 9.32
N ALA A 343 -5.76 14.75 8.07
CA ALA A 343 -6.17 16.11 7.76
C ALA A 343 -7.52 16.48 8.38
N VAL A 344 -8.48 15.54 8.42
CA VAL A 344 -9.76 15.73 9.14
C VAL A 344 -9.56 15.80 10.67
N CYS A 345 -8.57 15.09 11.21
CA CYS A 345 -8.26 15.09 12.64
C CYS A 345 -7.43 16.30 13.09
N ALA A 346 -6.65 16.92 12.21
CA ALA A 346 -5.71 18.00 12.56
C ALA A 346 -6.37 19.22 13.25
N PRO A 347 -7.57 19.69 12.87
CA PRO A 347 -8.25 20.79 13.58
C PRO A 347 -8.55 20.43 15.03
N PHE A 348 -8.90 19.17 15.31
CA PHE A 348 -9.16 18.68 16.66
C PHE A 348 -7.87 18.57 17.48
N ALA A 349 -6.77 18.11 16.87
CA ALA A 349 -5.45 18.13 17.50
C ALA A 349 -5.00 19.55 17.85
N GLY A 350 -5.24 20.51 16.95
CA GLY A 350 -4.98 21.92 17.19
C GLY A 350 -5.84 22.51 18.31
N MET A 351 -7.14 22.20 18.35
CA MET A 351 -8.04 22.58 19.46
C MET A 351 -7.56 22.03 20.80
N ALA A 352 -7.17 20.75 20.85
CA ALA A 352 -6.65 20.13 22.06
C ALA A 352 -5.33 20.81 22.51
N GLY A 353 -4.42 21.08 21.58
CA GLY A 353 -3.18 21.81 21.87
C GLY A 353 -3.44 23.23 22.39
N ALA A 354 -4.45 23.92 21.87
CA ALA A 354 -4.85 25.24 22.34
C ALA A 354 -5.40 25.20 23.77
N LEU A 355 -6.27 24.23 24.08
CA LEU A 355 -6.84 24.06 25.43
C LEU A 355 -5.78 23.72 26.49
N LEU A 356 -4.78 22.92 26.11
CA LEU A 356 -3.65 22.60 26.98
C LEU A 356 -2.64 23.75 27.08
N GLY A 357 -2.87 24.85 26.34
CA GLY A 357 -1.99 26.00 26.32
C GLY A 357 -0.65 25.74 25.65
N ILE A 358 -0.42 24.61 24.96
CA ILE A 358 0.91 24.18 24.48
C ILE A 358 1.29 24.71 23.09
N LEU A 359 0.46 25.55 22.47
CA LEU A 359 0.72 26.13 21.14
C LEU A 359 1.86 27.15 21.07
N HIS A 360 2.58 27.38 22.17
CA HIS A 360 3.84 28.14 22.20
C HIS A 360 5.08 27.21 22.22
N ASN A 361 4.88 25.90 22.34
CA ASN A 361 5.96 24.93 22.32
C ASN A 361 6.13 24.36 20.91
N GLY A 362 7.27 24.63 20.27
CA GLY A 362 7.57 24.12 18.93
C GLY A 362 7.48 22.61 18.75
N TRP A 363 7.70 21.81 19.80
CA TRP A 363 7.49 20.35 19.73
C TRP A 363 6.01 19.99 19.63
N ALA A 364 5.16 20.68 20.39
CA ALA A 364 3.71 20.51 20.31
C ALA A 364 3.18 21.00 18.96
N LEU A 365 3.69 22.14 18.47
CA LEU A 365 3.36 22.67 17.16
C LEU A 365 3.75 21.71 16.03
N ALA A 366 4.95 21.12 16.08
CA ALA A 366 5.38 20.12 15.10
C ALA A 366 4.55 18.84 15.19
N ALA A 367 4.24 18.36 16.39
CA ALA A 367 3.40 17.17 16.56
C ALA A 367 1.97 17.38 16.00
N ILE A 368 1.37 18.54 16.27
CA ILE A 368 0.04 18.90 15.75
C ILE A 368 0.12 19.12 14.23
N GLY A 369 1.15 19.80 13.74
CA GLY A 369 1.36 20.03 12.31
C GLY A 369 1.57 18.73 11.52
N SER A 370 2.12 17.71 12.17
CA SER A 370 2.29 16.37 11.58
C SER A 370 1.20 15.37 11.94
N THR A 371 0.03 15.82 12.42
CA THR A 371 -1.10 14.93 12.72
C THR A 371 -1.43 14.05 11.52
N GLU A 372 -1.39 14.64 10.32
CA GLU A 372 -1.65 13.94 9.08
C GLU A 372 -0.67 12.78 8.83
N SER A 373 0.62 13.10 8.84
CA SER A 373 1.71 12.17 8.62
C SER A 373 1.74 11.04 9.65
N ILE A 374 1.44 11.34 10.91
CA ILE A 374 1.32 10.37 11.99
C ILE A 374 0.16 9.41 11.72
N VAL A 375 -1.04 9.94 11.42
CA VAL A 375 -2.22 9.12 11.11
C VAL A 375 -2.00 8.29 9.85
N ALA A 376 -1.34 8.83 8.82
CA ALA A 376 -0.95 8.08 7.63
C ALA A 376 0.00 6.91 7.94
N GLY A 377 1.04 7.15 8.73
CA GLY A 377 1.98 6.10 9.17
C GLY A 377 1.28 4.99 9.96
N ILE A 378 0.43 5.37 10.92
CA ILE A 378 -0.40 4.44 11.70
C ILE A 378 -1.33 3.65 10.78
N THR A 379 -2.01 4.33 9.84
CA THR A 379 -2.94 3.70 8.89
C THR A 379 -2.25 2.65 8.03
N VAL A 380 -1.03 2.90 7.56
CA VAL A 380 -0.24 1.91 6.80
C VAL A 380 0.06 0.67 7.64
N ILE A 381 0.50 0.85 8.89
CA ILE A 381 0.79 -0.26 9.82
C ILE A 381 -0.47 -1.08 10.10
N PHE A 382 -1.58 -0.41 10.42
CA PHE A 382 -2.85 -1.09 10.70
C PHE A 382 -3.45 -1.73 9.45
N ALA A 383 -3.25 -1.16 8.25
CA ALA A 383 -3.75 -1.75 7.02
C ALA A 383 -3.16 -3.16 6.82
N ASP A 384 -1.85 -3.34 6.99
CA ASP A 384 -1.22 -4.65 6.88
C ASP A 384 -1.83 -5.67 7.88
N TYR A 385 -1.96 -5.26 9.15
CA TYR A 385 -2.54 -6.11 10.20
C TYR A 385 -4.02 -6.45 9.94
N ILE A 386 -4.84 -5.47 9.59
CA ILE A 386 -6.26 -5.66 9.28
C ILE A 386 -6.42 -6.61 8.09
N ASN A 387 -5.54 -6.53 7.10
CA ASN A 387 -5.63 -7.36 5.91
C ASN A 387 -5.24 -8.81 6.17
N GLU A 388 -4.16 -9.06 6.94
CA GLU A 388 -3.86 -10.40 7.43
C GLU A 388 -5.03 -10.94 8.25
N TRP A 389 -5.57 -10.15 9.17
CA TRP A 389 -6.73 -10.54 9.97
C TRP A 389 -7.96 -10.86 9.11
N ARG A 390 -8.27 -10.06 8.08
CA ARG A 390 -9.39 -10.31 7.15
C ARG A 390 -9.21 -11.62 6.39
N PHE A 391 -7.99 -11.91 5.93
CA PHE A 391 -7.66 -13.16 5.28
C PHE A 391 -7.88 -14.36 6.21
N HIS A 392 -7.30 -14.32 7.42
CA HIS A 392 -7.48 -15.36 8.44
C HIS A 392 -8.95 -15.53 8.83
N LYS A 393 -9.71 -14.43 8.95
CA LYS A 393 -11.14 -14.47 9.25
C LYS A 393 -11.95 -15.11 8.13
N LYS A 394 -11.62 -14.81 6.87
CA LYS A 394 -12.28 -15.41 5.69
C LYS A 394 -12.01 -16.92 5.62
N LEU A 395 -10.76 -17.35 5.85
CA LEU A 395 -10.40 -18.77 5.97
C LEU A 395 -11.17 -19.46 7.10
N LYS A 396 -11.14 -18.89 8.31
CA LYS A 396 -11.88 -19.44 9.46
C LYS A 396 -13.38 -19.57 9.20
N ARG A 397 -13.98 -18.68 8.41
CA ARG A 397 -15.41 -18.77 8.04
C ARG A 397 -15.73 -19.90 7.07
N MET A 398 -14.78 -20.33 6.25
CA MET A 398 -14.95 -21.47 5.34
C MET A 398 -14.59 -22.79 6.02
N ILE A 399 -13.74 -22.75 7.04
CA ILE A 399 -13.47 -23.89 7.94
C ILE A 399 -14.64 -24.12 8.92
N LYS A 400 -15.47 -23.11 9.20
CA LYS A 400 -16.79 -23.30 9.83
C LYS A 400 -17.81 -23.76 8.81
#